data_AF-A0A920VND8-F1
#
_entry.id   AF-A0A920VND8-F1
#
_cell.length_a   1.000
_cell.length_b   1.000
_cell.length_c   1.000
_cell.angle_alpha   90.00
_cell.angle_beta   90.00
_cell.angle_gamma   90.00
#
_symmetry.space_group_name_H-M   'P 1'
#
loop_
_entity.id
_entity.type
_entity.pdbx_description
1 polymer ?
#
loop_
_entity_poly.entity_id
_entity_poly.type
_entity_poly.pdbx_seq_one_letter_code
_entity_poly.pdbx_strand_id
1 'polypeptide(L)' 'MVPGEQLDVTLAAKGGGSENKARFTTLNPSDDLVEWVVDTVPGMGAGWCPPGILGLGPGWHP' A
#
# COMPACT_ATOMS: atom_id res chain seq x y z
N MET A 1 -13.53 -17.25 -8.07
CA MET A 1 -13.82 -17.26 -9.52
C MET A 1 -14.86 -16.20 -9.80
N VAL A 2 -14.70 -15.42 -10.86
CA VAL A 2 -15.67 -14.38 -11.26
C VAL A 2 -16.55 -14.99 -12.36
N PRO A 3 -17.89 -14.92 -12.28
CA PRO A 3 -18.76 -15.46 -13.33
C PRO A 3 -18.70 -14.62 -14.61
N GLY A 4 -18.56 -15.28 -15.76
CA GLY A 4 -18.56 -14.65 -17.09
C GLY A 4 -17.56 -15.27 -18.07
N GLU A 5 -17.68 -14.90 -19.36
CA GLU A 5 -16.79 -15.37 -20.45
C GLU A 5 -15.75 -14.32 -20.87
N GLN A 6 -15.75 -13.15 -20.23
CA GLN A 6 -14.85 -12.04 -20.56
C GLN A 6 -13.65 -12.02 -19.61
N LEU A 7 -12.45 -11.85 -20.17
CA LEU A 7 -11.20 -11.71 -19.43
C LEU A 7 -10.78 -10.24 -19.43
N ASP A 8 -10.71 -9.64 -18.23
CA ASP A 8 -10.10 -8.32 -18.03
C ASP A 8 -8.64 -8.48 -17.57
N VAL A 9 -7.72 -7.76 -18.22
CA VAL A 9 -6.29 -7.79 -17.89
C VAL A 9 -5.81 -6.36 -17.70
N THR A 10 -5.38 -6.04 -16.48
CA THR A 10 -4.75 -4.76 -16.15
C THR A 10 -3.22 -4.92 -16.13
N LEU A 11 -2.54 -4.17 -16.99
CA LEU A 11 -1.07 -4.08 -17.01
C LEU A 11 -0.63 -2.79 -16.33
N ALA A 12 0.26 -2.89 -15.35
CA ALA A 12 0.86 -1.74 -14.68
C ALA A 12 2.39 -1.82 -14.78
N ALA A 13 3.02 -0.78 -15.31
CA ALA A 13 4.47 -0.62 -15.24
C ALA A 13 4.83 -0.13 -13.83
N LYS A 14 5.36 -1.03 -12.99
CA LYS A 14 5.72 -0.72 -11.60
C LYS A 14 7.23 -0.50 -11.48
N GLY A 15 7.63 0.58 -10.81
CA GLY A 15 9.04 0.89 -10.57
C GLY A 15 9.53 0.37 -9.22
N GLY A 16 10.70 -0.28 -9.19
CA GLY A 16 11.26 -0.94 -8.01
C GLY A 16 11.39 -0.06 -6.76
N GLY A 17 11.59 1.26 -6.91
CA GLY A 17 11.61 2.19 -5.78
C GLY A 17 10.26 2.28 -5.04
N SER A 18 9.16 2.16 -5.78
CA SER A 18 7.80 2.15 -5.22
C SER A 18 7.37 0.76 -4.70
N GLU A 19 8.07 -0.31 -5.08
CA GLU A 19 7.86 -1.67 -4.54
C GLU A 19 8.62 -1.88 -3.23
N ASN A 20 9.88 -1.44 -3.17
CA ASN A 20 10.76 -1.57 -1.98
C ASN A 20 10.31 -0.74 -0.77
N LYS A 21 9.32 0.14 -0.97
CA LYS A 21 8.78 1.03 0.05
C LYS A 21 7.34 0.69 0.45
N ALA A 22 6.80 -0.43 -0.03
CA ALA A 22 5.61 -1.00 0.59
C ALA A 22 5.92 -1.35 2.06
N ARG A 23 4.97 -1.04 2.95
CA ARG A 23 5.05 -1.35 4.37
C ARG A 23 3.79 -2.08 4.76
N PHE A 24 3.97 -3.21 5.43
CA PHE A 24 2.90 -4.02 5.98
C PHE A 24 3.16 -4.15 7.48
N THR A 25 2.13 -3.90 8.28
CA THR A 25 2.17 -4.08 9.72
C THR A 25 0.85 -4.69 10.19
N THR A 26 0.90 -5.45 11.27
CA THR A 26 -0.29 -5.90 11.98
C THR A 26 -0.51 -4.93 13.14
N LEU A 27 -1.54 -4.09 13.03
CA LEU A 27 -1.96 -3.22 14.11
C LEU A 27 -2.91 -3.96 15.04
N ASN A 28 -2.81 -3.70 16.34
CA ASN A 28 -3.83 -4.06 17.30
C ASN A 28 -5.06 -3.15 17.13
N PRO A 29 -6.26 -3.59 17.53
CA PRO A 29 -7.47 -2.75 17.47
C PRO A 29 -7.39 -1.44 18.25
N SER A 30 -6.46 -1.37 19.22
CA SER A 30 -6.24 -0.19 20.06
C SER A 30 -5.14 0.74 19.53
N ASP A 31 -4.44 0.36 18.47
CA ASP A 31 -3.34 1.15 17.91
C ASP A 31 -3.89 2.28 17.03
N ASP A 32 -3.22 3.44 17.05
CA ASP A 32 -3.59 4.59 16.22
C ASP A 32 -2.97 4.45 14.82
N LEU A 33 -3.83 4.25 13.82
CA LEU A 33 -3.44 4.15 12.42
C LEU A 33 -2.79 5.44 11.91
N VAL A 34 -3.27 6.61 12.35
CA VAL A 34 -2.78 7.90 11.86
C VAL A 34 -1.34 8.12 12.33
N GLU A 35 -1.08 7.89 13.61
CA GLU A 35 0.27 7.99 14.18
C GLU A 35 1.23 7.01 13.48
N TRP A 36 0.80 5.77 13.25
CA TRP A 36 1.62 4.81 12.51
C TRP A 36 1.99 5.29 11.10
N VAL A 37 1.04 5.91 10.36
CA VAL A 37 1.32 6.46 9.03
C VAL A 37 2.31 7.62 9.11
N VAL A 38 2.12 8.53 10.07
CA VAL A 38 2.98 9.72 10.26
C VAL A 38 4.41 9.32 10.60
N ASP A 39 4.60 8.26 11.40
CA ASP A 39 5.94 7.75 11.72
C ASP A 39 6.57 6.95 10.58
N THR A 40 5.75 6.23 9.80
CA THR A 40 6.24 5.30 8.77
C THR A 40 6.66 6.02 7.48
N VAL A 41 5.93 7.07 7.06
CA VAL A 41 6.18 7.77 5.79
C VAL A 41 7.58 8.43 5.75
N PRO A 42 8.07 9.13 6.78
CA PRO A 42 9.42 9.69 6.81
C PRO A 42 10.51 8.60 6.69
N GLY A 43 10.31 7.45 7.34
CA GLY A 43 11.24 6.32 7.29
C GLY A 43 11.38 5.66 5.90
N MET A 44 10.44 5.92 4.98
CA MET A 44 10.52 5.44 3.60
C MET A 44 11.54 6.23 2.76
N GLY A 45 11.89 7.46 3.17
CA GLY A 45 12.81 8.34 2.43
C GLY A 45 12.32 8.71 1.03
N ALA A 46 13.15 9.40 0.25
CA ALA A 46 12.77 9.92 -1.08
C ALA A 46 12.79 8.87 -2.23
N GLY A 47 13.07 7.59 -1.93
CA GLY A 47 13.30 6.54 -2.94
C GLY A 47 12.08 6.09 -3.76
N TRP A 48 10.92 6.71 -3.54
CA TRP A 48 9.68 6.49 -4.28
C TRP A 48 9.24 7.71 -5.11
N CYS A 49 10.12 8.72 -5.23
CA CYS A 49 9.94 9.91 -6.07
C CYS A 49 8.68 10.74 -5.77
N PRO A 50 8.53 11.33 -4.56
CA PRO A 50 7.47 12.29 -4.29
C PRO A 50 7.59 13.56 -5.17
N PRO A 51 6.47 14.18 -5.61
CA PRO A 51 5.08 13.84 -5.26
C PRO A 51 4.54 12.63 -6.05
N GLY A 52 3.97 11.66 -5.33
CA GLY A 52 3.37 10.44 -5.90
C GLY A 52 2.14 10.01 -5.12
N ILE A 53 1.46 8.96 -5.58
CA ILE A 53 0.25 8.42 -4.94
C ILE A 53 0.65 7.40 -3.85
N LEU A 54 0.15 7.60 -2.62
CA LEU A 54 0.29 6.63 -1.52
C LEU A 54 -1.04 5.90 -1.29
N GLY A 55 -1.05 4.59 -1.47
CA GLY A 55 -2.20 3.75 -1.15
C GLY A 55 -2.10 3.19 0.27
N LEU A 56 -3.16 3.35 1.07
CA LEU A 56 -3.29 2.77 2.40
C LEU A 56 -4.47 1.79 2.39
N GLY A 57 -4.20 0.53 2.74
CA GLY A 57 -5.20 -0.53 2.78
C GLY A 57 -5.31 -1.14 4.17
N PRO A 58 -6.22 -0.65 5.05
CA PRO A 58 -6.51 -1.33 6.30
C PRO A 58 -7.20 -2.67 5.98
N GLY A 59 -6.50 -3.77 6.26
CA GLY A 59 -7.04 -5.11 6.09
C GLY A 59 -7.88 -5.52 7.30
N TRP A 60 -9.14 -5.88 7.07
CA TRP A 60 -9.99 -6.53 8.06
C TRP A 60 -10.63 -7.76 7.43
N HIS A 61 -10.58 -8.90 8.11
CA HIS A 61 -11.30 -10.12 7.79
C HIS A 61 -12.16 -10.48 9.01
N PRO A 62 -13.44 -10.86 8.84
CA PRO A 62 -14.26 -11.36 9.95
C PRO A 62 -13.67 -12.63 10.58
#